data_AF-A0A444VXK1-F1
#
_entry.id   AF-A0A444VXK1-F1
#
_cell.length_a   1.000
_cell.length_b   1.000
_cell.length_c   1.000
_cell.angle_alpha   90.00
_cell.angle_beta   90.00
_cell.angle_gamma   90.00
#
_symmetry.space_group_name_H-M   'P 1'
#
loop_
_entity.id
_entity.type
_entity.pdbx_description
1 polymer ?
#
loop_
_entity_poly.entity_id
_entity_poly.type
_entity_poly.pdbx_seq_one_letter_code
_entity_poly.pdbx_strand_id
1 'polypeptide(L)'
;MEVKQNNIWYVTLLLTIIAGYCDTVTFVAADSIFSAHVTGNFIVFAYQIIKGSDLHAWIKLLTFPIFIIAVITGGRIALKATNRYTILFWEGIMLVLSGIASYVFGYLQNFEEWTMYTVAMTTVFAMGLQNAFGKLYAKETHGPTTMMTGNVTQASLDLGNLLKNGFKDAEVLLSFKKQLVTIIGFLVGCFLGAVAGKFFGLGTLILPGIAMIICYLYHRDSQ
;
A
#
# COMPACT_ATOMS: atom_id res chain seq x y z
N MET A 1 -26.37 -7.83 -8.08
CA MET A 1 -25.19 -8.39 -7.39
C MET A 1 -23.91 -8.21 -8.21
N GLU A 2 -23.94 -8.37 -9.54
CA GLU A 2 -22.77 -8.15 -10.42
C GLU A 2 -22.13 -6.77 -10.35
N VAL A 3 -22.93 -5.68 -10.33
CA VAL A 3 -22.39 -4.30 -10.24
C VAL A 3 -21.57 -4.09 -8.96
N LYS A 4 -22.02 -4.65 -7.83
CA LYS A 4 -21.32 -4.56 -6.54
C LYS A 4 -20.04 -5.41 -6.52
N GLN A 5 -20.03 -6.52 -7.24
CA GLN A 5 -18.86 -7.38 -7.40
C GLN A 5 -17.77 -6.70 -8.23
N ASN A 6 -18.13 -6.03 -9.33
CA ASN A 6 -17.19 -5.30 -10.18
C ASN A 6 -16.49 -4.16 -9.44
N ASN A 7 -17.19 -3.47 -8.54
CA ASN A 7 -16.58 -2.41 -7.72
C ASN A 7 -15.53 -2.97 -6.75
N ILE A 8 -15.80 -4.10 -6.09
CA ILE A 8 -14.85 -4.73 -5.16
C ILE A 8 -13.58 -5.19 -5.89
N TRP A 9 -13.73 -5.73 -7.09
CA TRP A 9 -12.60 -6.12 -7.94
C TRP A 9 -11.70 -4.93 -8.28
N TYR A 10 -12.32 -3.84 -8.73
CA TYR A 10 -11.60 -2.61 -9.05
C TYR A 10 -10.87 -2.04 -7.83
N VAL A 11 -11.57 -1.88 -6.69
CA VAL A 11 -10.99 -1.36 -5.45
C VAL A 11 -9.84 -2.26 -4.99
N THR A 12 -10.03 -3.58 -5.01
CA THR A 12 -8.97 -4.52 -4.62
C THR A 12 -7.73 -4.36 -5.49
N LEU A 13 -7.89 -4.37 -6.82
CA LEU A 13 -6.78 -4.26 -7.76
C LEU A 13 -6.06 -2.91 -7.63
N LEU A 14 -6.81 -1.83 -7.48
CA LEU A 14 -6.25 -0.49 -7.31
C LEU A 14 -5.40 -0.42 -6.03
N LEU A 15 -5.95 -0.86 -4.90
CA LEU A 15 -5.26 -0.81 -3.61
C LEU A 15 -4.01 -1.72 -3.59
N THR A 16 -4.05 -2.90 -4.23
CA THR A 16 -2.85 -3.75 -4.30
C THR A 16 -1.76 -3.17 -5.18
N ILE A 17 -2.11 -2.56 -6.32
CA ILE A 17 -1.17 -1.84 -7.17
C ILE A 17 -0.53 -0.69 -6.39
N ILE A 18 -1.34 0.14 -5.71
CA ILE A 18 -0.86 1.29 -4.93
C ILE A 18 0.06 0.82 -3.80
N ALA A 19 -0.30 -0.26 -3.11
CA ALA A 19 0.55 -0.82 -2.07
C ALA A 19 1.92 -1.25 -2.59
N GLY A 20 1.96 -2.05 -3.66
CA GLY A 20 3.24 -2.48 -4.25
C GLY A 20 4.05 -1.30 -4.80
N TYR A 21 3.37 -0.32 -5.37
CA TYR A 21 3.96 0.89 -5.93
C TYR A 21 4.62 1.76 -4.87
N CYS A 22 3.86 2.20 -3.86
CA CYS A 22 4.36 3.05 -2.78
C CYS A 22 5.50 2.37 -2.02
N ASP A 23 5.35 1.08 -1.73
CA ASP A 23 6.36 0.30 -1.02
C ASP A 23 7.69 0.24 -1.78
N THR A 24 7.62 0.05 -3.10
CA THR A 24 8.82 -0.03 -3.95
C THR A 24 9.41 1.35 -4.23
N VAL A 25 8.58 2.39 -4.40
CA VAL A 25 9.06 3.78 -4.56
C VAL A 25 9.85 4.22 -3.35
N THR A 26 9.32 4.00 -2.14
CA THR A 26 10.06 4.36 -0.91
C THR A 26 11.29 3.48 -0.72
N PHE A 27 11.24 2.21 -1.11
CA PHE A 27 12.42 1.35 -1.01
C PHE A 27 13.55 1.83 -1.95
N VAL A 28 13.21 2.19 -3.19
CA VAL A 28 14.19 2.64 -4.19
C VAL A 28 14.69 4.07 -3.91
N ALA A 29 13.82 4.97 -3.45
CA ALA A 29 14.11 6.41 -3.38
C ALA A 29 14.20 6.99 -1.95
N ALA A 30 13.95 6.20 -0.91
CA ALA A 30 14.04 6.61 0.49
C ALA A 30 14.81 5.59 1.35
N ASP A 31 16.08 5.35 1.00
CA ASP A 31 17.02 4.56 1.82
C ASP A 31 16.48 3.17 2.21
N SER A 32 15.94 2.43 1.23
CA SER A 32 15.45 1.06 1.44
C SER A 32 14.35 0.94 2.50
N ILE A 33 13.53 1.98 2.70
CA ILE A 33 12.37 1.94 3.59
C ILE A 33 11.15 1.35 2.88
N PHE A 34 10.58 0.31 3.46
CA PHE A 34 9.27 -0.20 3.07
C PHE A 34 8.16 0.64 3.72
N SER A 35 7.27 1.20 2.92
CA SER A 35 6.14 2.01 3.40
C SER A 35 4.91 1.17 3.75
N ALA A 36 4.66 0.09 3.02
CA ALA A 36 3.56 -0.83 3.26
C ALA A 36 4.01 -2.10 3.98
N HIS A 37 5.20 -2.60 3.63
CA HIS A 37 5.77 -3.83 4.19
C HIS A 37 6.58 -3.55 5.47
N VAL A 38 5.93 -2.94 6.46
CA VAL A 38 6.56 -2.40 7.68
C VAL A 38 7.38 -3.44 8.45
N THR A 39 6.94 -4.70 8.48
CA THR A 39 7.70 -5.78 9.13
C THR A 39 9.05 -6.06 8.46
N GLY A 40 9.18 -5.80 7.15
CA GLY A 40 10.43 -5.93 6.43
C GLY A 40 11.51 -4.95 6.91
N ASN A 41 11.12 -3.80 7.44
CA ASN A 41 12.06 -2.80 7.94
C ASN A 41 12.90 -3.32 9.12
N PHE A 42 12.41 -4.29 9.90
CA PHE A 42 13.23 -4.96 10.92
C PHE A 42 14.42 -5.71 10.32
N ILE A 43 14.19 -6.39 9.19
CA ILE A 43 15.22 -7.17 8.49
C ILE A 43 16.23 -6.21 7.83
N VAL A 44 15.75 -5.15 7.18
CA VAL A 44 16.62 -4.14 6.56
C VAL A 44 17.49 -3.45 7.62
N PHE A 45 16.92 -3.09 8.76
CA PHE A 45 17.66 -2.55 9.90
C PHE A 45 18.77 -3.51 10.38
N ALA A 46 18.42 -4.76 10.66
CA ALA A 46 19.39 -5.76 11.12
C ALA A 46 20.51 -5.98 10.09
N TYR A 47 20.17 -6.03 8.80
CA TYR A 47 21.15 -6.13 7.71
C TYR A 47 22.11 -4.93 7.67
N GLN A 48 21.60 -3.71 7.77
CA GLN A 48 22.42 -2.50 7.71
C GLN A 48 23.36 -2.34 8.92
N ILE A 49 22.93 -2.75 10.12
CA ILE A 49 23.79 -2.74 11.31
C ILE A 49 25.01 -3.64 11.09
N ILE A 50 24.79 -4.89 10.68
CA ILE A 50 25.88 -5.87 10.55
C ILE A 50 26.84 -5.50 9.41
N LYS A 51 26.32 -4.90 8.34
CA LYS A 51 27.15 -4.42 7.23
C LYS A 51 27.96 -3.16 7.60
N GLY A 52 27.71 -2.54 8.77
CA GLY A 52 28.42 -1.36 9.26
C GLY A 52 28.23 -0.13 8.39
N SER A 53 27.18 -0.13 7.56
CA SER A 53 27.06 0.81 6.43
C SER A 53 26.22 2.05 6.73
N ASP A 54 25.54 2.14 7.88
CA ASP A 54 24.64 3.27 8.15
C ASP A 54 24.44 3.56 9.66
N LEU A 55 24.77 4.79 10.08
CA LEU A 55 24.57 5.29 11.44
C LEU A 55 23.09 5.54 11.74
N HIS A 56 22.27 5.75 10.70
CA HIS A 56 20.85 6.08 10.79
C HIS A 56 19.91 4.89 10.50
N ALA A 57 20.45 3.67 10.42
CA ALA A 57 19.65 2.46 10.17
C ALA A 57 18.44 2.33 11.11
N TRP A 58 18.55 2.82 12.34
CA TRP A 58 17.49 2.80 13.36
C TRP A 58 16.22 3.56 12.94
N ILE A 59 16.30 4.53 12.02
CA ILE A 59 15.16 5.31 11.52
C ILE A 59 14.10 4.39 10.89
N LYS A 60 14.52 3.25 10.33
CA LYS A 60 13.62 2.23 9.78
C LYS A 60 12.66 1.66 10.83
N LEU A 61 13.06 1.64 12.11
CA LEU A 61 12.20 1.21 13.22
C LEU A 61 11.08 2.22 13.52
N LEU A 62 11.25 3.51 13.18
CA LEU A 62 10.20 4.53 13.36
C LEU A 62 8.97 4.27 12.48
N THR A 63 9.13 3.50 11.40
CA THR A 63 7.99 3.08 10.57
C THR A 63 6.91 2.36 11.38
N PHE A 64 7.29 1.64 12.44
CA PHE A 64 6.37 0.87 13.27
C PHE A 64 5.45 1.75 14.14
N PRO A 65 5.95 2.66 15.01
CA PRO A 65 5.08 3.57 15.75
C PRO A 65 4.25 4.46 14.82
N ILE A 66 4.79 4.91 13.68
CA ILE A 66 4.04 5.71 12.71
C ILE A 66 2.88 4.90 12.11
N PHE A 67 3.13 3.65 11.73
CA PHE A 67 2.09 2.76 11.23
C PHE A 67 1.00 2.50 12.29
N ILE A 68 1.37 2.31 13.56
CA ILE A 68 0.41 2.17 14.66
C ILE A 68 -0.46 3.42 14.78
N ILE A 69 0.14 4.61 14.77
CA ILE A 69 -0.60 5.88 14.86
C ILE A 69 -1.54 6.03 13.66
N ALA A 70 -1.10 5.66 12.46
CA ALA A 70 -1.93 5.66 11.26
C ALA A 70 -3.15 4.75 11.41
N VAL A 71 -2.96 3.51 11.85
CA VAL A 71 -4.07 2.56 12.05
C VAL A 71 -5.06 3.06 13.11
N ILE A 72 -4.57 3.60 14.23
CA ILE A 72 -5.41 4.22 15.26
C ILE A 72 -6.20 5.39 14.67
N THR A 73 -5.55 6.25 13.88
CA THR A 73 -6.18 7.40 13.23
C THR A 73 -7.24 6.97 12.23
N GLY A 74 -6.96 5.97 11.38
CA GLY A 74 -7.92 5.36 10.46
C GLY A 74 -9.15 4.81 11.19
N GLY A 75 -8.95 4.13 12.32
CA GLY A 75 -10.03 3.68 13.19
C GLY A 75 -10.90 4.83 13.72
N ARG A 76 -10.28 5.95 14.13
CA ARG A 76 -11.04 7.14 14.58
C ARG A 76 -11.79 7.84 13.45
N ILE A 77 -11.21 7.89 12.25
CA ILE A 77 -11.90 8.41 11.06
C ILE A 77 -13.12 7.56 10.76
N ALA A 78 -13.00 6.23 10.80
CA ALA A 78 -14.09 5.30 10.56
C ALA A 78 -15.29 5.48 11.51
N LEU A 79 -15.05 5.87 12.76
CA LEU A 79 -16.11 6.12 13.75
C LEU A 79 -16.91 7.41 13.47
N LYS A 80 -16.30 8.40 12.82
CA LYS A 80 -16.92 9.71 12.56
C LYS A 80 -17.44 9.86 11.13
N ALA A 81 -16.84 9.14 10.19
CA ALA A 81 -17.17 9.25 8.78
C ALA A 81 -18.45 8.49 8.45
N THR A 82 -19.35 9.14 7.71
CA THR A 82 -20.52 8.49 7.12
C THR A 82 -20.13 7.58 5.94
N ASN A 83 -19.14 8.01 5.14
CA ASN A 83 -18.61 7.25 4.02
C ASN A 83 -17.35 6.45 4.42
N ARG A 84 -17.39 5.13 4.21
CA ARG A 84 -16.28 4.18 4.47
C ARG A 84 -14.99 4.55 3.74
N TYR A 85 -15.11 5.09 2.52
CA TYR A 85 -13.99 5.44 1.64
C TYR A 85 -13.28 6.73 2.07
N THR A 86 -13.77 7.44 3.10
CA THR A 86 -13.13 8.66 3.63
C THR A 86 -11.70 8.40 4.12
N ILE A 87 -11.40 7.19 4.60
CA ILE A 87 -10.03 6.81 4.98
C ILE A 87 -9.08 6.89 3.76
N LEU A 88 -9.53 6.37 2.62
CA LEU A 88 -8.76 6.35 1.37
C LEU A 88 -8.59 7.75 0.78
N PHE A 89 -9.53 8.67 1.04
CA PHE A 89 -9.36 10.08 0.69
C PHE A 89 -8.19 10.71 1.45
N TRP A 90 -8.12 10.50 2.76
CA TRP A 90 -7.02 11.03 3.58
C TRP A 90 -5.67 10.41 3.24
N GLU A 91 -5.65 9.11 2.95
CA GLU A 91 -4.49 8.45 2.37
C GLU A 91 -4.04 9.15 1.08
N GLY A 92 -4.97 9.38 0.15
CA GLY A 92 -4.68 10.05 -1.12
C GLY A 92 -4.11 11.46 -0.95
N ILE A 93 -4.69 12.25 -0.05
CA ILE A 93 -4.19 13.60 0.28
C ILE A 93 -2.76 13.53 0.83
N MET A 94 -2.47 12.60 1.75
CA MET A 94 -1.13 12.46 2.31
C MET A 94 -0.09 12.08 1.26
N LEU A 95 -0.44 11.18 0.33
CA LEU A 95 0.45 10.80 -0.78
C LEU A 95 0.69 11.95 -1.77
N VAL A 96 -0.36 12.70 -2.14
CA VAL A 96 -0.23 13.88 -3.00
C VAL A 96 0.68 14.93 -2.35
N LEU A 97 0.43 15.26 -1.08
CA LEU A 97 1.24 16.24 -0.35
C LEU A 97 2.70 15.78 -0.23
N SER A 98 2.93 14.48 0.00
CA SER A 98 4.28 13.89 0.07
C SER A 98 5.03 14.05 -1.26
N GLY A 99 4.38 13.74 -2.38
CA GLY A 99 4.99 13.88 -3.69
C GLY A 99 5.20 15.35 -4.10
N ILE A 100 4.26 16.25 -3.79
CA ILE A 100 4.44 17.70 -4.02
C ILE A 100 5.61 18.22 -3.18
N ALA A 101 5.67 17.89 -1.90
CA ALA A 101 6.78 18.28 -1.02
C ALA A 101 8.11 17.79 -1.60
N SER A 102 8.18 16.54 -2.06
CA SER A 102 9.39 16.00 -2.69
C SER A 102 9.84 16.81 -3.91
N TYR A 103 8.93 17.20 -4.81
CA TYR A 103 9.28 18.03 -5.96
C TYR A 103 9.69 19.45 -5.57
N VAL A 104 8.97 20.08 -4.63
CA VAL A 104 9.27 21.44 -4.18
C VAL A 104 10.64 21.51 -3.52
N PHE A 105 10.92 20.64 -2.56
CA PHE A 105 12.23 20.62 -1.89
C PHE A 105 13.36 20.18 -2.83
N GLY A 106 13.09 19.29 -3.79
CA GLY A 106 14.02 18.92 -4.86
C GLY A 106 14.35 20.11 -5.77
N TYR A 107 13.35 20.86 -6.21
CA TYR A 107 13.53 22.04 -7.05
C TYR A 107 14.30 23.16 -6.33
N LEU A 108 14.05 23.34 -5.03
CA LEU A 108 14.75 24.30 -4.18
C LEU A 108 16.18 23.87 -3.81
N GLN A 109 16.65 22.71 -4.29
CA GLN A 109 17.95 22.12 -3.94
C GLN A 109 18.15 21.90 -2.42
N ASN A 110 17.05 21.79 -1.66
CA ASN A 110 17.02 21.58 -0.21
C ASN A 110 16.47 20.19 0.13
N PHE A 111 16.67 19.20 -0.76
CA PHE A 111 16.23 17.84 -0.54
C PHE A 111 17.27 17.07 0.28
N GLU A 112 17.26 17.32 1.58
CA GLU A 112 18.14 16.66 2.54
C GLU A 112 17.56 15.33 3.06
N GLU A 113 18.41 14.58 3.76
CA GLU A 113 18.11 13.29 4.38
C GLU A 113 16.84 13.35 5.28
N TRP A 114 16.69 14.40 6.09
CA TRP A 114 15.51 14.57 6.95
C TRP A 114 14.20 14.81 6.18
N THR A 115 14.28 15.50 5.04
CA THR A 115 13.12 15.71 4.16
C THR A 115 12.71 14.40 3.51
N MET A 116 13.68 13.62 3.02
CA MET A 116 13.45 12.27 2.49
C MET A 116 12.77 11.38 3.53
N TYR A 117 13.27 11.33 4.77
CA TYR A 117 12.65 10.55 5.83
C TYR A 117 11.27 11.06 6.19
N THR A 118 11.03 12.37 6.22
CA THR A 118 9.69 12.92 6.46
C THR A 118 8.69 12.46 5.40
N VAL A 119 9.06 12.54 4.11
CA VAL A 119 8.23 12.06 3.00
C VAL A 119 7.98 10.55 3.11
N ALA A 120 9.01 9.76 3.44
CA ALA A 120 8.87 8.32 3.64
C ALA A 120 7.93 7.99 4.80
N MET A 121 8.05 8.68 5.93
CA MET A 121 7.22 8.49 7.11
C MET A 121 5.75 8.90 6.87
N THR A 122 5.51 9.99 6.13
CA THR A 122 4.14 10.34 5.71
C THR A 122 3.56 9.30 4.75
N THR A 123 4.40 8.69 3.89
CA THR A 123 3.98 7.58 3.02
C THR A 123 3.65 6.32 3.84
N VAL A 124 4.47 5.97 4.84
CA VAL A 124 4.17 4.87 5.79
C VAL A 124 2.85 5.12 6.50
N PHE A 125 2.60 6.36 6.93
CA PHE A 125 1.34 6.73 7.56
C PHE A 125 0.15 6.53 6.60
N ALA A 126 0.27 6.98 5.35
CA ALA A 126 -0.75 6.76 4.32
C ALA A 126 -1.02 5.27 4.10
N MET A 127 0.01 4.44 3.96
CA MET A 127 -0.14 2.98 3.82
C MET A 127 -0.76 2.32 5.05
N GLY A 128 -0.51 2.86 6.25
CA GLY A 128 -1.18 2.45 7.48
C GLY A 128 -2.69 2.72 7.45
N LEU A 129 -3.12 3.85 6.87
CA LEU A 129 -4.55 4.12 6.63
C LEU A 129 -5.16 3.11 5.66
N GLN A 130 -4.47 2.76 4.57
CA GLN A 130 -4.92 1.74 3.63
C GLN A 130 -5.10 0.38 4.33
N ASN A 131 -4.15 0.00 5.19
CA ASN A 131 -4.24 -1.24 5.94
C ASN A 131 -5.41 -1.23 6.94
N ALA A 132 -5.64 -0.09 7.61
CA ALA A 132 -6.80 0.09 8.48
C ALA A 132 -8.13 -0.03 7.72
N PHE A 133 -8.24 0.58 6.52
CA PHE A 133 -9.42 0.44 5.66
C PHE A 133 -9.69 -1.03 5.33
N GLY A 134 -8.67 -1.77 4.86
CA GLY A 134 -8.82 -3.18 4.52
C GLY A 134 -9.24 -4.05 5.71
N LYS A 135 -8.79 -3.71 6.93
CA LYS A 135 -9.17 -4.43 8.15
C LYS A 135 -10.57 -4.08 8.64
N LEU A 136 -10.96 -2.81 8.61
CA LEU A 136 -12.26 -2.31 9.09
C LEU A 136 -13.40 -2.64 8.12
N TYR A 137 -13.10 -2.65 6.82
CA TYR A 137 -14.08 -2.86 5.76
C TYR A 137 -13.71 -4.07 4.89
N ALA A 138 -13.47 -5.21 5.53
CA ALA A 138 -13.03 -6.45 4.87
C ALA A 138 -13.98 -6.99 3.78
N LYS A 139 -15.22 -6.47 3.67
CA LYS A 139 -16.17 -6.81 2.61
C LYS A 139 -16.00 -5.96 1.33
N GLU A 140 -15.23 -4.87 1.40
CA GLU A 140 -14.97 -3.95 0.28
C GLU A 140 -13.73 -4.36 -0.52
N THR A 141 -12.99 -5.38 -0.07
CA THR A 141 -11.81 -5.94 -0.76
C THR A 141 -11.83 -7.47 -0.72
N HIS A 142 -11.06 -8.13 -1.57
CA HIS A 142 -10.93 -9.59 -1.55
C HIS A 142 -9.96 -10.15 -0.50
N GLY A 143 -9.43 -9.31 0.37
CA GLY A 143 -8.46 -9.66 1.39
C GLY A 143 -7.50 -8.50 1.67
N PRO A 144 -6.48 -8.72 2.52
CA PRO A 144 -5.45 -7.72 2.78
C PRO A 144 -4.74 -7.30 1.49
N THR A 145 -4.64 -5.99 1.26
CA THR A 145 -4.07 -5.43 0.02
C THR A 145 -2.59 -5.04 0.14
N THR A 146 -2.05 -4.98 1.36
CA THR A 146 -0.66 -4.61 1.63
C THR A 146 0.21 -5.78 2.14
N MET A 147 -0.41 -6.90 2.53
CA MET A 147 0.29 -8.10 3.04
C MET A 147 0.00 -9.30 2.14
N MET A 148 1.01 -9.78 1.42
CA MET A 148 0.83 -10.76 0.34
C MET A 148 1.04 -12.22 0.75
N THR A 149 1.77 -12.50 1.83
CA THR A 149 2.07 -13.88 2.25
C THR A 149 0.81 -14.70 2.47
N GLY A 150 -0.20 -14.13 3.14
CA GLY A 150 -1.50 -14.79 3.33
C GLY A 150 -2.22 -15.06 2.00
N ASN A 151 -2.19 -14.11 1.07
CA ASN A 151 -2.82 -14.24 -0.25
C ASN A 151 -2.14 -15.35 -1.08
N VAL A 152 -0.80 -15.41 -1.08
CA VAL A 152 -0.03 -16.47 -1.75
C VAL A 152 -0.30 -17.84 -1.15
N THR A 153 -0.36 -17.94 0.18
CA THR A 153 -0.71 -19.20 0.86
C THR A 153 -2.10 -19.66 0.46
N GLN A 154 -3.10 -18.77 0.50
CA GLN A 154 -4.46 -19.13 0.11
C GLN A 154 -4.54 -19.52 -1.37
N ALA A 155 -3.89 -18.77 -2.28
CA ALA A 155 -3.82 -19.12 -3.69
C ALA A 155 -3.20 -20.51 -3.91
N SER A 156 -2.16 -20.85 -3.14
CA SER A 156 -1.48 -22.15 -3.23
C SER A 156 -2.36 -23.30 -2.76
N LEU A 157 -3.11 -23.10 -1.66
CA LEU A 157 -4.09 -24.08 -1.16
C LEU A 157 -5.24 -24.28 -2.16
N ASP A 158 -5.78 -23.19 -2.70
CA ASP A 158 -6.86 -23.24 -3.69
C ASP A 158 -6.40 -23.95 -4.97
N LEU A 159 -5.19 -23.64 -5.45
CA LEU A 159 -4.58 -24.32 -6.59
C LEU A 159 -4.42 -25.83 -6.34
N GLY A 160 -3.92 -26.22 -5.17
CA GLY A 160 -3.79 -27.63 -4.80
C GLY A 160 -5.13 -28.37 -4.81
N ASN A 161 -6.19 -27.73 -4.29
CA ASN A 161 -7.54 -28.28 -4.30
C ASN A 161 -8.12 -28.40 -5.72
N LEU A 162 -7.91 -27.40 -6.59
CA LEU A 162 -8.37 -27.42 -7.98
C LEU A 162 -7.65 -28.49 -8.80
N LEU A 163 -6.34 -28.68 -8.58
CA LEU A 163 -5.58 -29.74 -9.24
C LEU A 163 -6.05 -31.14 -8.81
N LYS A 164 -6.43 -31.32 -7.54
CA LYS A 164 -6.89 -32.60 -7.01
C LYS A 164 -8.33 -32.95 -7.41
N ASN A 165 -9.25 -32.00 -7.27
CA ASN A 165 -10.69 -32.23 -7.42
C ASN A 165 -11.21 -31.84 -8.81
N GLY A 166 -10.35 -31.28 -9.67
CA GLY A 166 -10.71 -30.66 -10.94
C GLY A 166 -11.32 -29.26 -10.76
N PHE A 167 -11.35 -28.47 -11.84
CA PHE A 167 -11.91 -27.11 -11.90
C PHE A 167 -13.45 -27.04 -11.74
N LYS A 168 -14.04 -27.98 -11.01
CA LYS A 168 -15.49 -28.10 -10.80
C LYS A 168 -15.97 -27.34 -9.56
N ASP A 169 -15.07 -27.10 -8.60
CA ASP A 169 -15.39 -26.32 -7.41
C ASP A 169 -15.35 -24.82 -7.73
N ALA A 170 -16.53 -24.25 -7.95
CA ALA A 170 -16.70 -22.84 -8.31
C ALA A 170 -16.27 -21.90 -7.19
N GLU A 171 -16.40 -22.30 -5.92
CA GLU A 171 -16.04 -21.46 -4.77
C GLU A 171 -14.52 -21.36 -4.64
N VAL A 172 -13.82 -22.50 -4.73
CA VAL A 172 -12.35 -22.54 -4.71
C VAL A 172 -11.77 -21.82 -5.93
N LEU A 173 -12.36 -22.00 -7.12
CA LEU A 173 -11.92 -21.29 -8.32
C LEU A 173 -12.10 -19.78 -8.20
N LEU A 174 -13.21 -19.32 -7.62
CA LEU A 174 -13.44 -17.91 -7.38
C LEU A 174 -12.47 -17.34 -6.34
N SER A 175 -12.21 -18.07 -5.24
CA SER A 175 -11.21 -17.69 -4.25
C SER A 175 -9.82 -17.57 -4.88
N PHE A 176 -9.40 -18.57 -5.66
CA PHE A 176 -8.12 -18.55 -6.37
C PHE A 176 -7.97 -17.32 -7.28
N LYS A 177 -9.00 -17.01 -8.08
CA LYS A 177 -9.01 -15.83 -8.95
C LYS A 177 -8.87 -14.53 -8.18
N LYS A 178 -9.54 -14.41 -7.03
CA LYS A 178 -9.43 -13.24 -6.15
C LYS A 178 -8.00 -13.05 -5.63
N GLN A 179 -7.35 -14.14 -5.21
CA GLN A 179 -5.95 -14.08 -4.74
C GLN A 179 -4.96 -13.79 -5.86
N LEU A 180 -5.18 -14.33 -7.07
CA LEU A 180 -4.34 -13.98 -8.21
C LEU A 180 -4.36 -12.48 -8.50
N VAL A 181 -5.50 -11.82 -8.34
CA VAL A 181 -5.62 -10.39 -8.60
C VAL A 181 -4.96 -9.54 -7.55
N THR A 182 -4.98 -9.95 -6.28
CA THR A 182 -4.21 -9.25 -5.26
C THR A 182 -2.71 -9.39 -5.52
N ILE A 183 -2.24 -10.60 -5.83
CA ILE A 183 -0.82 -10.91 -6.07
C ILE A 183 -0.30 -10.21 -7.34
N ILE A 184 -0.99 -10.37 -8.46
CA ILE A 184 -0.58 -9.77 -9.75
C ILE A 184 -0.66 -8.25 -9.66
N GLY A 185 -1.71 -7.69 -9.06
CA GLY A 185 -1.82 -6.25 -8.85
C GLY A 185 -0.65 -5.69 -8.06
N PHE A 186 -0.28 -6.33 -6.95
CA PHE A 186 0.87 -5.92 -6.16
C PHE A 186 2.19 -6.02 -6.93
N LEU A 187 2.41 -7.13 -7.65
CA LEU A 187 3.61 -7.32 -8.46
C LEU A 187 3.74 -6.25 -9.56
N VAL A 188 2.65 -5.93 -10.24
CA VAL A 188 2.59 -4.84 -11.23
C VAL A 188 2.90 -3.51 -10.56
N GLY A 189 2.30 -3.25 -9.39
CA GLY A 189 2.59 -2.10 -8.55
C GLY A 189 4.08 -1.97 -8.24
N CYS A 190 4.72 -3.06 -7.79
CA CYS A 190 6.16 -3.08 -7.52
C CYS A 190 7.00 -2.74 -8.74
N PHE A 191 6.69 -3.34 -9.90
CA PHE A 191 7.44 -3.05 -11.13
C PHE A 191 7.30 -1.57 -11.53
N LEU A 192 6.08 -1.06 -11.54
CA LEU A 192 5.81 0.35 -11.85
C LEU A 192 6.48 1.29 -10.83
N GLY A 193 6.43 0.95 -9.55
CA GLY A 193 7.05 1.72 -8.47
C GLY A 193 8.57 1.72 -8.55
N ALA A 194 9.20 0.59 -8.93
CA ALA A 194 10.64 0.52 -9.14
C ALA A 194 11.09 1.44 -10.28
N VAL A 195 10.40 1.39 -11.42
CA VAL A 195 10.68 2.24 -12.58
C VAL A 195 10.45 3.70 -12.20
N ALA A 196 9.30 4.04 -11.64
CA ALA A 196 8.96 5.41 -11.30
C ALA A 196 9.84 5.99 -10.20
N GLY A 197 10.12 5.24 -9.14
CA GLY A 197 11.02 5.65 -8.05
C GLY A 197 12.44 5.89 -8.54
N LYS A 198 12.94 5.07 -9.47
CA LYS A 198 14.27 5.26 -10.07
C LYS A 198 14.37 6.53 -10.91
N PHE A 199 13.36 6.84 -11.73
CA PHE A 199 13.43 7.95 -12.68
C PHE A 199 12.87 9.27 -12.15
N PHE A 200 11.90 9.23 -11.25
CA PHE A 200 11.15 10.40 -10.75
C PHE A 200 11.24 10.58 -9.22
N GLY A 201 11.94 9.68 -8.52
CA GLY A 201 12.11 9.74 -7.06
C GLY A 201 10.78 9.67 -6.31
N LEU A 202 10.72 10.28 -5.12
CA LEU A 202 9.53 10.29 -4.27
C LEU A 202 8.42 11.22 -4.78
N GLY A 203 8.72 12.14 -5.70
CA GLY A 203 7.71 13.00 -6.33
C GLY A 203 6.60 12.22 -7.05
N THR A 204 6.91 10.98 -7.45
CA THR A 204 5.95 10.12 -8.14
C THR A 204 4.79 9.63 -7.26
N LEU A 205 4.84 9.84 -5.93
CA LEU A 205 3.76 9.52 -4.99
C LEU A 205 2.47 10.31 -5.25
N ILE A 206 2.52 11.38 -6.05
CA ILE A 206 1.32 12.09 -6.51
C ILE A 206 0.39 11.15 -7.30
N LEU A 207 0.93 10.22 -8.10
CA LEU A 207 0.15 9.31 -8.94
C LEU A 207 -0.79 8.40 -8.11
N PRO A 208 -0.30 7.59 -7.15
CA PRO A 208 -1.18 6.80 -6.30
C PRO A 208 -2.10 7.69 -5.46
N GLY A 209 -1.64 8.86 -5.01
CA GLY A 209 -2.47 9.80 -4.25
C GLY A 209 -3.70 10.30 -5.01
N ILE A 210 -3.52 10.71 -6.27
CA ILE A 210 -4.63 11.12 -7.15
C ILE A 210 -5.57 9.94 -7.40
N ALA A 211 -5.03 8.75 -7.66
CA ALA A 211 -5.83 7.55 -7.91
C ALA A 211 -6.73 7.21 -6.71
N MET A 212 -6.24 7.37 -5.47
CA MET A 212 -7.04 7.19 -4.25
C MET A 212 -8.14 8.22 -4.09
N ILE A 213 -7.87 9.49 -4.43
CA ILE A 213 -8.89 10.55 -4.40
C ILE A 213 -9.98 10.26 -5.43
N ILE A 214 -9.62 9.85 -6.65
CA ILE A 214 -10.59 9.44 -7.68
C ILE A 214 -11.43 8.25 -7.20
N CYS A 215 -10.80 7.25 -6.56
CA CYS A 215 -11.50 6.11 -6.01
C CYS A 215 -12.53 6.52 -4.95
N TYR A 216 -12.18 7.46 -4.07
CA TYR A 216 -13.10 8.03 -3.10
C TYR A 216 -14.27 8.76 -3.76
N LEU A 217 -14.01 9.63 -4.74
CA LEU A 217 -15.05 10.39 -5.43
C LEU A 217 -16.05 9.46 -6.14
N TYR A 218 -15.56 8.43 -6.83
CA TYR A 218 -16.40 7.45 -7.51
C TYR A 218 -17.35 6.71 -6.54
N HIS A 219 -16.88 6.40 -5.33
CA HIS A 219 -17.69 5.71 -4.32
C HIS A 219 -18.49 6.65 -3.42
N ARG A 220 -18.22 7.95 -3.45
CA ARG A 220 -19.01 8.97 -2.76
C ARG A 220 -20.39 9.14 -3.39
N ASP A 221 -20.46 9.10 -4.71
CA ASP A 221 -21.71 9.33 -5.45
C ASP A 221 -22.57 8.05 -5.58
N SER A 222 -22.03 6.90 -5.13
CA SER A 222 -22.67 5.58 -5.22
C SER A 222 -23.37 5.13 -3.93
N GLN A 223 -23.43 5.97 -2.89
CA GLN A 223 -24.12 5.70 -1.60
C GLN A 223 -25.22 6.73 -1.34
#